data_AF-A0A8W8K0C7-F1
#
_entry.id   AF-A0A8W8K0C7-F1
#
_cell.length_a   1.000
_cell.length_b   1.000
_cell.length_c   1.000
_cell.angle_alpha   90.00
_cell.angle_beta   90.00
_cell.angle_gamma   90.00
#
_symmetry.space_group_name_H-M   'P 1'
#
loop_
_entity.id
_entity.type
_entity.pdbx_description
1 polymer ?
#
loop_
_entity_poly.entity_id
_entity_poly.type
_entity_poly.pdbx_seq_one_letter_code
_entity_poly.pdbx_strand_id
1 'polypeptide(L)'
;VGQRWSMLNETSDTYMFQHGIMFTEAHLFLKNACDEDKSVREKQLQSLKEYIKDSGTWDNKSIAKEVGIPLCEGILAFENGEYQRAVEILYPLRYNVIKIGGSNAQRDVFNQILINATLKSTDPKHHKLGRMLLSERQVAKMSDSWTERMMAKFVAEHG
;
A
#
# COMPACT_ATOMS: atom_id res chain seq x y z
N VAL A 1 15.33 -15.30 -1.55
CA VAL A 1 15.06 -13.95 -2.08
C VAL A 1 15.42 -12.98 -0.98
N GLY A 2 16.51 -12.22 -1.11
CA GLY A 2 17.01 -11.33 -0.04
C GLY A 2 18.15 -10.43 -0.52
N GLN A 3 19.09 -10.97 -1.29
CA GLN A 3 20.20 -10.19 -1.87
C GLN A 3 19.86 -9.44 -3.17
N ARG A 4 18.68 -9.64 -3.77
CA ARG A 4 18.33 -8.99 -5.05
C ARG A 4 17.84 -7.55 -4.87
N TRP A 5 17.33 -7.23 -3.68
CA TRP A 5 16.80 -5.91 -3.35
C TRP A 5 17.88 -4.96 -2.80
N SER A 6 18.99 -5.49 -2.28
CA SER A 6 20.09 -4.68 -1.73
C SER A 6 20.76 -3.79 -2.78
N MET A 7 20.89 -4.25 -4.03
CA MET A 7 21.42 -3.43 -5.14
C MET A 7 20.53 -2.22 -5.49
N LEU A 8 19.25 -2.23 -5.11
CA LEU A 8 18.35 -1.10 -5.28
C LEU A 8 18.37 -0.15 -4.06
N ASN A 9 19.09 -0.47 -2.99
CA ASN A 9 19.16 0.37 -1.78
C ASN A 9 20.04 1.60 -2.01
N GLU A 10 21.21 1.45 -2.63
CA GLU A 10 22.11 2.60 -2.92
C GLU A 10 21.44 3.67 -3.81
N THR A 11 20.60 3.26 -4.76
CA THR A 11 19.87 4.18 -5.62
C THR A 11 18.62 4.75 -4.94
N SER A 12 17.92 4.01 -4.07
CA SER A 12 16.73 4.53 -3.39
C SER A 12 17.03 5.62 -2.38
N ASP A 13 18.14 5.50 -1.64
CA ASP A 13 18.48 6.44 -0.57
C ASP A 13 18.69 7.87 -1.10
N THR A 14 19.19 7.99 -2.33
CA THR A 14 19.40 9.28 -3.02
C THR A 14 18.08 9.98 -3.37
N TYR A 15 17.01 9.22 -3.63
CA TYR A 15 15.71 9.76 -4.07
C TYR A 15 14.65 9.80 -2.97
N MET A 16 14.81 9.04 -1.88
CA MET A 16 13.84 8.92 -0.77
C MET A 16 13.45 10.25 -0.13
N PHE A 17 14.29 11.29 -0.25
CA PHE A 17 14.09 12.60 0.37
C PHE A 17 13.83 13.71 -0.65
N GLN A 18 13.79 13.38 -1.95
CA GLN A 18 13.55 14.36 -3.02
C GLN A 18 12.06 14.55 -3.31
N HIS A 19 11.19 13.70 -2.73
CA HIS A 19 9.73 13.75 -2.80
C HIS A 19 9.21 14.21 -4.17
N GLY A 20 9.41 13.33 -5.16
CA GLY A 20 8.96 13.52 -6.54
C GLY A 20 7.45 13.30 -6.68
N ILE A 21 7.02 12.57 -7.70
CA ILE A 21 5.59 12.20 -7.81
C ILE A 21 5.22 11.14 -6.77
N MET A 22 4.01 11.22 -6.23
CA MET A 22 3.54 10.30 -5.19
C MET A 22 3.53 8.83 -5.60
N PHE A 23 3.43 8.54 -6.89
CA PHE A 23 3.65 7.20 -7.43
C PHE A 23 5.01 6.63 -7.01
N THR A 24 6.10 7.36 -7.23
CA THR A 24 7.45 6.89 -6.91
C THR A 24 7.62 6.70 -5.41
N GLU A 25 7.17 7.67 -4.62
CA GLU A 25 7.23 7.62 -3.16
C GLU A 25 6.54 6.38 -2.58
N ALA A 26 5.30 6.10 -3.01
CA ALA A 26 4.53 4.96 -2.50
C ALA A 26 5.17 3.60 -2.84
N HIS A 27 5.79 3.48 -4.02
CA HIS A 27 6.46 2.25 -4.44
C HIS A 27 7.83 2.07 -3.75
N LEU A 28 8.58 3.15 -3.54
CA LEU A 28 9.80 3.12 -2.72
C LEU A 28 9.46 2.75 -1.27
N PHE A 29 8.39 3.31 -0.71
CA PHE A 29 7.91 2.96 0.62
C PHE A 29 7.57 1.46 0.73
N LEU A 30 6.86 0.91 -0.26
CA LEU A 30 6.55 -0.52 -0.31
C LEU A 30 7.82 -1.39 -0.39
N LYS A 31 8.81 -1.00 -1.21
CA LYS A 31 10.10 -1.69 -1.29
C LYS A 31 10.79 -1.70 0.08
N ASN A 32 10.81 -0.56 0.76
CA ASN A 32 11.41 -0.42 2.09
C ASN A 32 10.59 -1.11 3.20
N ALA A 33 9.31 -1.42 2.96
CA ALA A 33 8.45 -2.22 3.83
C ALA A 33 8.87 -3.68 3.95
N CYS A 34 9.49 -4.22 2.91
CA CYS A 34 10.06 -5.55 2.95
C CYS A 34 11.42 -5.62 3.68
N ASP A 35 12.00 -4.49 4.09
CA ASP A 35 13.30 -4.46 4.78
C ASP A 35 13.14 -4.73 6.30
N GLU A 36 14.13 -5.41 6.88
CA GLU A 36 14.13 -5.78 8.31
C GLU A 36 14.27 -4.54 9.20
N ASP A 37 14.97 -3.51 8.70
CA ASP A 37 15.11 -2.23 9.41
C ASP A 37 13.84 -1.38 9.28
N LYS A 38 12.98 -1.48 10.31
CA LYS A 38 11.76 -0.67 10.44
C LYS A 38 12.04 0.84 10.50
N SER A 39 13.23 1.26 10.93
CA SER A 39 13.56 2.68 11.15
C SER A 39 13.60 3.46 9.84
N VAL A 40 13.97 2.82 8.73
CA VAL A 40 14.05 3.45 7.40
C VAL A 40 12.66 3.94 6.95
N ARG A 41 11.62 3.15 7.23
CA ARG A 41 10.24 3.49 6.87
C ARG A 41 9.66 4.63 7.67
N GLU A 42 9.88 4.60 8.98
CA GLU A 42 9.40 5.66 9.87
C GLU A 42 10.06 6.98 9.50
N LYS A 43 11.36 6.97 9.21
CA LYS A 43 12.10 8.13 8.71
C LYS A 43 11.56 8.62 7.37
N GLN A 44 11.26 7.71 6.42
CA GLN A 44 10.68 8.10 5.13
C GLN A 44 9.31 8.74 5.28
N LEU A 45 8.42 8.15 6.10
CA LEU A 45 7.09 8.70 6.37
C LEU A 45 7.19 10.07 7.07
N GLN A 46 8.12 10.21 8.01
CA GLN A 46 8.36 11.47 8.72
C GLN A 46 8.88 12.55 7.76
N SER A 47 9.84 12.21 6.90
CA SER A 47 10.33 13.12 5.86
C SER A 47 9.20 13.57 4.93
N LEU A 48 8.33 12.65 4.50
CA LEU A 48 7.19 12.99 3.66
C LEU A 48 6.19 13.92 4.39
N LYS A 49 5.98 13.71 5.69
CA LYS A 49 5.16 14.60 6.54
C LYS A 49 5.78 15.98 6.72
N GLU A 50 7.10 16.09 6.71
CA GLU A 50 7.81 17.37 6.76
C GLU A 50 7.75 18.10 5.41
N TYR A 51 7.92 17.37 4.31
CA TYR A 51 7.81 17.89 2.94
C TYR A 51 6.49 18.62 2.67
N ILE A 52 5.36 18.09 3.17
CA ILE A 52 4.04 18.72 2.97
C ILE A 52 3.82 19.98 3.80
N LYS A 53 4.66 20.27 4.81
CA LYS A 53 4.54 21.49 5.64
C LYS A 53 5.09 22.73 4.95
N ASP A 54 6.03 22.54 4.03
CA ASP A 54 6.65 23.62 3.27
C ASP A 54 5.68 24.17 2.19
N SER A 55 5.75 25.46 1.86
CA SER A 55 4.75 26.20 1.07
C SER A 55 4.88 26.04 -0.47
N GLY A 56 5.38 24.90 -0.94
CA GLY A 56 5.60 24.59 -2.36
C GLY A 56 4.37 24.06 -3.12
N THR A 57 4.53 23.87 -4.44
CA THR A 57 3.50 23.57 -5.45
C THR A 57 2.31 22.72 -4.97
N TRP A 58 1.12 23.30 -5.15
CA TRP A 58 -0.14 22.90 -4.52
C TRP A 58 -0.60 21.48 -4.90
N ASP A 59 -0.37 21.02 -6.13
CA ASP A 59 -0.94 19.77 -6.65
C ASP A 59 -0.30 18.52 -6.03
N ASN A 60 1.04 18.46 -5.98
CA ASN A 60 1.75 17.27 -5.53
C ASN A 60 1.67 17.12 -4.00
N LYS A 61 1.74 18.24 -3.27
CA LYS A 61 1.56 18.25 -1.81
C LYS A 61 0.12 17.96 -1.40
N SER A 62 -0.87 18.39 -2.18
CA SER A 62 -2.27 18.02 -1.95
C SER A 62 -2.48 16.52 -2.13
N ILE A 63 -1.99 15.93 -3.23
CA ILE A 63 -2.05 14.48 -3.45
C ILE A 63 -1.29 13.72 -2.35
N ALA A 64 -0.13 14.21 -1.93
CA ALA A 64 0.62 13.65 -0.82
C ALA A 64 -0.19 13.64 0.48
N LYS A 65 -0.88 14.74 0.80
CA LYS A 65 -1.70 14.86 2.01
C LYS A 65 -2.96 14.00 1.95
N GLU A 66 -3.68 14.01 0.82
CA GLU A 66 -4.97 13.33 0.66
C GLU A 66 -4.84 11.82 0.48
N VAL A 67 -3.79 11.38 -0.23
CA VAL A 67 -3.63 9.98 -0.66
C VAL A 67 -2.28 9.42 -0.24
N GLY A 68 -1.20 10.16 -0.48
CA GLY A 68 0.17 9.67 -0.30
C GLY A 68 0.52 9.21 1.11
N ILE A 69 0.40 10.12 2.08
CA ILE A 69 0.69 9.87 3.49
C ILE A 69 -0.26 8.80 4.06
N PRO A 70 -1.59 8.89 3.88
CA PRO A 70 -2.50 7.83 4.30
C PRO A 70 -2.16 6.46 3.69
N LEU A 71 -1.76 6.42 2.40
CA LEU A 71 -1.37 5.18 1.74
C LEU A 71 -0.11 4.57 2.40
N CYS A 72 0.93 5.37 2.64
CA CYS A 72 2.13 4.91 3.35
C CYS A 72 1.82 4.47 4.79
N GLU A 73 0.93 5.17 5.50
CA GLU A 73 0.49 4.79 6.84
C GLU A 73 -0.26 3.45 6.85
N GLY A 74 -1.14 3.22 5.86
CA GLY A 74 -1.87 1.96 5.73
C GLY A 74 -0.96 0.78 5.39
N ILE A 75 0.05 1.00 4.54
CA ILE A 75 1.09 0.00 4.25
C ILE A 75 1.89 -0.31 5.52
N LEU A 76 2.32 0.71 6.27
CA LEU A 76 3.07 0.53 7.51
C LEU A 76 2.27 -0.25 8.56
N ALA A 77 0.97 0.06 8.72
CA ALA A 77 0.08 -0.69 9.59
C ALA A 77 -0.01 -2.16 9.19
N PHE A 78 -0.14 -2.45 7.89
CA PHE A 78 -0.16 -3.82 7.38
C PHE A 78 1.12 -4.60 7.71
N GLU A 79 2.28 -4.00 7.47
CA GLU A 79 3.59 -4.61 7.75
C GLU A 79 3.82 -4.83 9.26
N ASN A 80 3.28 -3.95 10.11
CA ASN A 80 3.35 -4.12 11.56
C ASN A 80 2.34 -5.15 12.11
N GLY A 81 1.51 -5.75 11.26
CA GLY A 81 0.48 -6.70 11.69
C GLY A 81 -0.79 -6.03 12.24
N GLU A 82 -0.90 -4.71 12.14
CA GLU A 82 -2.07 -3.91 12.54
C GLU A 82 -3.15 -3.99 11.44
N TYR A 83 -3.61 -5.20 11.13
CA TYR A 83 -4.43 -5.47 9.94
C TYR A 83 -5.78 -4.73 9.95
N GLN A 84 -6.43 -4.58 11.10
CA GLN A 84 -7.66 -3.81 11.24
C GLN A 84 -7.43 -2.35 10.86
N ARG A 85 -6.39 -1.73 11.42
CA ARG A 85 -6.01 -0.35 11.13
C ARG A 85 -5.64 -0.17 9.66
N ALA A 86 -4.91 -1.13 9.08
CA ALA A 86 -4.59 -1.11 7.66
C ALA A 86 -5.86 -1.09 6.78
N VAL A 87 -6.88 -1.90 7.11
CA VAL A 87 -8.18 -1.87 6.41
C VAL A 87 -8.86 -0.51 6.54
N GLU A 88 -8.95 0.03 7.76
CA GLU A 88 -9.60 1.31 8.04
C GLU A 88 -8.96 2.48 7.28
N ILE A 89 -7.62 2.45 7.11
CA ILE A 89 -6.88 3.47 6.37
C ILE A 89 -6.97 3.25 4.85
N LEU A 90 -6.76 2.03 4.37
CA LEU A 90 -6.63 1.76 2.93
C LEU A 90 -7.97 1.71 2.21
N TYR A 91 -9.05 1.24 2.85
CA TYR A 91 -10.35 1.07 2.20
C TYR A 91 -10.96 2.38 1.68
N PRO A 92 -10.92 3.51 2.42
CA PRO A 92 -11.36 4.81 1.92
C PRO A 92 -10.54 5.34 0.74
N LEU A 93 -9.27 4.92 0.62
CA LEU A 93 -8.36 5.42 -0.41
C LEU A 93 -8.52 4.70 -1.75
N ARG A 94 -9.12 3.50 -1.79
CA ARG A 94 -9.03 2.55 -2.92
C ARG A 94 -9.29 3.14 -4.32
N TYR A 95 -10.23 4.09 -4.43
CA TYR A 95 -10.54 4.76 -5.70
C TYR A 95 -9.70 6.02 -5.94
N ASN A 96 -9.21 6.65 -4.87
CA ASN A 96 -8.36 7.84 -4.92
C ASN A 96 -6.89 7.52 -5.20
N VAL A 97 -6.45 6.26 -5.07
CA VAL A 97 -5.08 5.83 -5.41
C VAL A 97 -4.72 6.18 -6.86
N ILE A 98 -5.69 6.31 -7.78
CA ILE A 98 -5.42 6.76 -9.15
C ILE A 98 -4.72 8.13 -9.22
N LYS A 99 -4.97 9.02 -8.23
CA LYS A 99 -4.38 10.36 -8.16
C LYS A 99 -2.85 10.33 -8.04
N ILE A 100 -2.26 9.25 -7.53
CA ILE A 100 -0.80 9.17 -7.39
C ILE A 100 -0.08 8.98 -8.73
N GLY A 101 -0.79 8.55 -9.79
CA GLY A 101 -0.24 8.21 -11.10
C GLY A 101 0.09 6.71 -11.27
N GLY A 102 0.85 6.37 -12.32
CA GLY A 102 1.24 4.99 -12.66
C GLY A 102 0.24 4.22 -13.53
N SER A 103 0.48 2.93 -13.75
CA SER A 103 -0.45 2.04 -14.45
C SER A 103 -1.43 1.34 -13.50
N ASN A 104 -2.51 0.77 -14.05
CA ASN A 104 -3.45 -0.04 -13.28
C ASN A 104 -2.77 -1.23 -12.60
N ALA A 105 -1.86 -1.91 -13.30
CA ALA A 105 -1.14 -3.06 -12.75
C ALA A 105 -0.22 -2.68 -11.58
N GLN A 106 0.42 -1.51 -11.64
CA GLN A 106 1.29 -1.04 -10.56
C GLN A 106 0.48 -0.65 -9.32
N ARG A 107 -0.62 0.10 -9.48
CA ARG A 107 -1.50 0.46 -8.35
C ARG A 107 -2.24 -0.73 -7.74
N ASP A 108 -2.41 -1.81 -8.50
CA ASP A 108 -3.09 -3.02 -8.07
C ASP A 108 -2.49 -3.63 -6.79
N VAL A 109 -1.20 -3.41 -6.56
CA VAL A 109 -0.51 -3.88 -5.35
C VAL A 109 -1.17 -3.35 -4.07
N PHE A 110 -1.65 -2.10 -4.07
CA PHE A 110 -2.30 -1.50 -2.90
C PHE A 110 -3.67 -2.13 -2.62
N ASN A 111 -4.41 -2.50 -3.67
CA ASN A 111 -5.65 -3.26 -3.53
C ASN A 111 -5.37 -4.68 -3.00
N GLN A 112 -4.29 -5.32 -3.44
CA GLN A 112 -3.89 -6.63 -2.93
C GLN A 112 -3.48 -6.58 -1.45
N ILE A 113 -2.81 -5.51 -1.01
CA ILE A 113 -2.48 -5.27 0.41
C ILE A 113 -3.77 -5.11 1.22
N LEU A 114 -4.73 -4.29 0.75
CA LEU A 114 -6.03 -4.13 1.39
C LEU A 114 -6.77 -5.48 1.54
N ILE A 115 -6.85 -6.28 0.46
CA ILE A 115 -7.49 -7.60 0.51
C ILE A 115 -6.78 -8.51 1.53
N ASN A 116 -5.45 -8.55 1.53
CA ASN A 116 -4.72 -9.34 2.53
C ASN A 116 -4.97 -8.85 3.96
N ALA A 117 -5.06 -7.53 4.17
CA ALA A 117 -5.37 -6.95 5.47
C ALA A 117 -6.77 -7.40 5.94
N THR A 118 -7.75 -7.41 5.04
CA THR A 118 -9.11 -7.88 5.37
C THR A 118 -9.15 -9.34 5.81
N LEU A 119 -8.36 -10.22 5.17
CA LEU A 119 -8.26 -11.64 5.50
C LEU A 119 -7.58 -11.90 6.84
N LYS A 120 -6.55 -11.11 7.15
CA LYS A 120 -5.72 -11.26 8.35
C LYS A 120 -6.27 -10.53 9.57
N SER A 121 -7.20 -9.60 9.36
CA SER A 121 -7.95 -8.94 10.43
C SER A 121 -8.75 -9.94 11.26
N THR A 122 -8.93 -9.67 12.55
CA THR A 122 -9.81 -10.45 13.43
C THR A 122 -11.26 -9.96 13.44
N ASP A 123 -11.57 -8.79 12.86
CA ASP A 123 -12.94 -8.27 12.75
C ASP A 123 -13.74 -9.00 11.65
N PRO A 124 -14.85 -9.68 11.97
CA PRO A 124 -15.70 -10.35 10.98
C PRO A 124 -16.26 -9.44 9.88
N LYS A 125 -16.43 -8.14 10.14
CA LYS A 125 -16.85 -7.17 9.12
C LYS A 125 -15.79 -7.02 8.03
N HIS A 126 -14.51 -7.08 8.41
CA HIS A 126 -13.42 -7.04 7.45
C HIS A 126 -13.40 -8.30 6.58
N HIS A 127 -13.72 -9.49 7.11
CA HIS A 127 -13.86 -10.69 6.27
C HIS A 127 -14.97 -10.55 5.22
N LYS A 128 -16.13 -10.02 5.60
CA LYS A 128 -17.22 -9.74 4.64
C LYS A 128 -16.76 -8.78 3.55
N LEU A 129 -16.05 -7.72 3.93
CA LEU A 129 -15.46 -6.78 2.98
C LEU A 129 -14.44 -7.48 2.05
N GLY A 130 -13.55 -8.32 2.60
CA GLY A 130 -12.56 -9.07 1.83
C GLY A 130 -13.20 -9.96 0.77
N ARG A 131 -14.29 -10.65 1.11
CA ARG A 131 -15.08 -11.43 0.16
C ARG A 131 -15.64 -10.56 -0.97
N MET A 132 -16.23 -9.41 -0.64
CA MET A 132 -16.75 -8.49 -1.65
C MET A 132 -15.65 -8.00 -2.60
N LEU A 133 -14.51 -7.57 -2.06
CA LEU A 133 -13.37 -7.09 -2.85
C LEU A 133 -12.79 -8.17 -3.77
N LEU A 134 -12.72 -9.42 -3.30
CA LEU A 134 -12.29 -10.55 -4.12
C LEU A 134 -13.28 -10.84 -5.26
N SER A 135 -14.58 -10.78 -4.99
CA SER A 135 -15.61 -10.93 -6.03
C SER A 135 -15.56 -9.81 -7.07
N GLU A 136 -15.42 -8.54 -6.66
CA GLU A 136 -15.23 -7.41 -7.57
C GLU A 136 -14.00 -7.63 -8.46
N ARG A 137 -12.89 -8.05 -7.86
CA ARG A 137 -11.64 -8.32 -8.57
C ARG A 137 -11.77 -9.46 -9.57
N GLN A 138 -12.46 -10.55 -9.22
CA GLN A 138 -12.66 -11.69 -10.11
C GLN A 138 -13.36 -11.28 -11.40
N VAL A 139 -14.35 -10.38 -11.31
CA VAL A 139 -15.05 -9.82 -12.47
C VAL A 139 -14.11 -8.92 -13.29
N ALA A 140 -13.35 -8.05 -12.62
CA ALA A 140 -12.46 -7.10 -13.29
C ALA A 140 -11.21 -7.74 -13.92
N LYS A 141 -10.73 -8.86 -13.37
CA LYS A 141 -9.52 -9.57 -13.80
C LYS A 141 -9.82 -11.06 -13.94
N MET A 142 -10.64 -11.39 -14.93
CA MET A 142 -11.02 -12.77 -15.22
C MET A 142 -9.78 -13.67 -15.35
N SER A 143 -9.81 -14.82 -14.69
CA SER A 143 -8.74 -15.84 -14.68
C SER A 143 -7.38 -15.36 -14.13
N ASP A 144 -7.38 -14.39 -13.21
CA ASP A 144 -6.17 -14.01 -12.46
C ASP A 144 -5.84 -15.04 -11.36
N SER A 145 -4.78 -15.82 -11.58
CA SER A 145 -4.33 -16.88 -10.65
C SER A 145 -4.12 -16.41 -9.20
N TRP A 146 -3.77 -15.14 -8.99
CA TRP A 146 -3.66 -14.58 -7.65
C TRP A 146 -5.03 -14.51 -6.97
N THR A 147 -6.04 -14.01 -7.66
CA THR A 147 -7.40 -13.88 -7.14
C THR A 147 -8.00 -15.24 -6.78
N GLU A 148 -7.81 -16.25 -7.63
CA GLU A 148 -8.26 -17.63 -7.36
C GLU A 148 -7.63 -18.20 -6.10
N ARG A 149 -6.31 -18.06 -5.92
CA ARG A 149 -5.61 -18.50 -4.71
C ARG A 149 -6.13 -17.80 -3.46
N MET A 150 -6.37 -16.49 -3.54
CA MET A 150 -6.86 -15.72 -2.40
C MET A 150 -8.30 -16.07 -2.03
N MET A 151 -9.17 -16.36 -3.01
CA MET A 151 -10.51 -16.88 -2.73
C MET A 151 -10.47 -18.26 -2.09
N ALA A 152 -9.63 -19.17 -2.58
CA ALA A 152 -9.45 -20.48 -1.97
C ALA A 152 -8.98 -20.35 -0.51
N LYS A 153 -8.02 -19.45 -0.25
CA LYS A 153 -7.56 -19.14 1.10
C LYS A 153 -8.67 -18.58 1.99
N PHE A 154 -9.48 -17.64 1.46
CA PHE A 154 -10.64 -17.10 2.19
C PHE A 154 -11.57 -18.23 2.65
N VAL A 155 -11.92 -19.15 1.75
CA VAL A 155 -12.84 -20.27 2.05
C VAL A 155 -12.24 -21.22 3.08
N ALA A 156 -10.94 -21.50 3.01
CA ALA A 156 -10.28 -22.39 3.96
C ALA A 156 -10.20 -21.81 5.39
N GLU A 157 -10.04 -20.49 5.52
CA GLU A 157 -9.84 -19.83 6.82
C GLU A 157 -11.16 -19.33 7.44
N HIS A 158 -12.16 -18.96 6.62
CA HIS A 158 -13.36 -18.24 7.04
C HIS A 158 -14.66 -18.76 6.40
N GLY A 159 -14.62 -19.93 5.75
CA GLY A 159 -15.75 -20.56 5.06
C GLY A 159 -16.63 -21.43 5.93
#